data_AF-A0A925SFD5-F1
#
_entry.id   AF-A0A925SFD5-F1
#
_cell.length_a   1.000
_cell.length_b   1.000
_cell.length_c   1.000
_cell.angle_alpha   90.00
_cell.angle_beta   90.00
_cell.angle_gamma   90.00
#
_symmetry.space_group_name_H-M   'P 1'
#
loop_
_entity.id
_entity.type
_entity.pdbx_description
1 polymer ?
#
loop_
_entity_poly.entity_id
_entity_poly.type
_entity_poly.pdbx_seq_one_letter_code
_entity_poly.pdbx_strand_id
1 'polypeptide(L)'
;AHFDLWHDRAAFHFLTTEDKISRYVALAEKTLSKDGYLVIGTFSESGPTKCSGLDIKQYSESTMAQRFGHAFDLVKCQRDNHITPSGTIQNFLFCSFRKK
;
A
#
# COMPACT_ATOMS: atom_id res chain seq x y z
N ALA A 1 -21.68 6.49 0.74
CA ALA A 1 -20.79 7.64 0.54
C ALA A 1 -19.55 7.15 -0.18
N HIS A 2 -19.06 7.90 -1.17
CA HIS A 2 -17.80 7.62 -1.86
C HIS A 2 -16.76 8.65 -1.43
N PHE A 3 -15.49 8.25 -1.43
CA PHE A 3 -14.37 9.13 -1.08
C PHE A 3 -13.53 9.44 -2.32
N ASP A 4 -13.01 10.65 -2.40
CA ASP A 4 -12.13 11.07 -3.50
C ASP A 4 -10.65 10.70 -3.24
N LEU A 5 -10.30 10.43 -1.98
CA LEU A 5 -8.96 10.02 -1.57
C LEU A 5 -9.03 8.93 -0.49
N TRP A 6 -8.29 7.85 -0.72
CA TRP A 6 -7.95 6.84 0.27
C TRP A 6 -6.44 6.89 0.49
N HIS A 7 -6.01 7.24 1.69
CA HIS A 7 -4.61 7.29 2.05
C HIS A 7 -4.33 6.31 3.19
N ASP A 8 -3.51 5.30 2.91
CA ASP A 8 -3.04 4.30 3.85
C ASP A 8 -1.52 4.41 3.97
N ARG A 9 -1.03 4.73 5.17
CA ARG A 9 0.41 4.93 5.40
C ARG A 9 1.13 3.69 5.94
N ALA A 10 0.44 2.61 6.29
CA ALA A 10 1.05 1.35 6.80
C ALA A 10 0.03 0.23 7.14
N ALA A 11 -1.28 0.46 7.13
CA ALA A 11 -2.25 -0.56 7.54
C ALA A 11 -2.28 -1.75 6.58
N PHE A 12 -2.18 -1.52 5.27
CA PHE A 12 -2.21 -2.58 4.27
C PHE A 12 -1.12 -3.65 4.47
N HIS A 13 0.09 -3.28 4.92
CA HIS A 13 1.17 -4.25 5.08
C HIS A 13 0.92 -5.26 6.21
N PHE A 14 -0.01 -5.01 7.13
CA PHE A 14 -0.37 -5.99 8.17
C PHE A 14 -1.30 -7.10 7.64
N LEU A 15 -1.82 -6.95 6.41
CA LEU A 15 -2.66 -7.96 5.77
C LEU A 15 -1.76 -8.99 5.10
N THR A 16 -1.50 -10.09 5.80
CA THR A 16 -0.54 -11.11 5.36
C THR A 16 -1.17 -12.28 4.59
N THR A 17 -2.49 -12.48 4.71
CA THR A 17 -3.22 -13.56 4.02
C THR A 17 -3.93 -13.05 2.76
N GLU A 18 -4.03 -13.90 1.73
CA GLU A 18 -4.63 -13.50 0.45
C GLU A 18 -6.12 -13.11 0.58
N ASP A 19 -6.88 -13.74 1.48
CA ASP A 19 -8.27 -13.35 1.79
C ASP A 19 -8.35 -11.91 2.34
N LYS A 20 -7.50 -11.56 3.31
CA LYS A 20 -7.49 -10.21 3.89
C LYS A 20 -7.09 -9.16 2.86
N ILE A 21 -6.06 -9.47 2.06
CA ILE A 21 -5.58 -8.60 0.98
C ILE A 21 -6.69 -8.37 -0.05
N SER A 22 -7.33 -9.44 -0.53
CA SER A 22 -8.40 -9.35 -1.54
C SER A 22 -9.58 -8.54 -1.04
N ARG A 23 -9.98 -8.73 0.23
CA ARG A 23 -11.05 -7.94 0.86
C ARG A 23 -10.72 -6.46 0.94
N TYR A 24 -9.47 -6.12 1.27
CA TYR A 24 -9.03 -4.73 1.31
C TYR A 24 -9.10 -4.09 -0.08
N VAL A 25 -8.57 -4.77 -1.11
CA VAL A 25 -8.61 -4.28 -2.50
C VAL A 25 -10.06 -4.04 -2.94
N ALA A 26 -10.94 -5.01 -2.72
CA ALA A 26 -12.36 -4.89 -3.05
C ALA A 26 -13.07 -3.77 -2.28
N LEU A 27 -12.69 -3.53 -1.02
CA LEU A 27 -13.24 -2.42 -0.24
C LEU A 27 -12.77 -1.07 -0.77
N ALA A 28 -11.47 -0.91 -1.08
CA ALA A 28 -10.93 0.30 -1.68
C ALA A 28 -11.61 0.60 -3.02
N GLU A 29 -11.75 -0.43 -3.87
CA GLU A 29 -12.47 -0.34 -5.14
C GLU A 29 -13.91 0.09 -4.95
N LYS A 30 -14.66 -0.55 -4.03
CA LYS A 30 -16.07 -0.21 -3.80
C LYS A 30 -16.26 1.21 -3.26
N THR A 31 -15.33 1.69 -2.44
CA THR A 31 -15.53 2.92 -1.65
C THR A 31 -15.03 4.18 -2.37
N LEU A 32 -13.99 4.07 -3.19
CA LEU A 32 -13.47 5.22 -3.92
C LEU A 32 -14.42 5.70 -5.03
N SER A 33 -14.54 7.02 -5.19
CA SER A 33 -15.19 7.67 -6.32
C SER A 33 -14.46 7.31 -7.63
N LYS A 34 -15.17 7.34 -8.76
CA LYS A 34 -14.51 7.34 -10.08
C LYS A 34 -13.50 8.49 -10.12
N ASP A 35 -12.33 8.26 -10.72
CA ASP A 35 -11.20 9.21 -10.74
C ASP A 35 -10.59 9.55 -9.37
N GLY A 36 -11.07 8.92 -8.29
CA GLY A 36 -10.50 9.06 -6.96
C GLY A 36 -9.11 8.43 -6.85
N TYR A 37 -8.36 8.87 -5.85
CA TYR A 37 -6.97 8.46 -5.64
C TYR A 37 -6.82 7.48 -4.48
N LEU A 38 -5.97 6.48 -4.69
CA LEU A 38 -5.54 5.53 -3.68
C LEU A 38 -4.03 5.69 -3.48
N VAL A 39 -3.59 6.00 -2.26
CA VAL A 39 -2.17 6.09 -1.90
C VAL A 39 -1.90 5.09 -0.80
N ILE A 40 -0.99 4.15 -1.05
CA ILE A 40 -0.64 3.09 -0.10
C ILE A 40 0.86 3.10 0.18
N GLY A 41 1.22 3.16 1.45
CA GLY A 41 2.55 2.94 1.99
C GLY A 41 2.69 1.54 2.58
N THR A 42 3.68 0.79 2.11
CA THR A 42 4.10 -0.50 2.67
C THR A 42 5.60 -0.49 2.93
N PHE A 43 6.12 -1.50 3.63
CA PHE A 43 7.55 -1.74 3.53
C PHE A 43 7.88 -2.30 2.15
N SER A 44 9.02 -1.87 1.61
CA SER A 44 9.61 -2.46 0.41
C SER A 44 10.18 -3.84 0.72
N GLU A 45 10.51 -4.62 -0.30
CA GLU A 45 11.23 -5.91 -0.15
C GLU A 45 12.60 -5.77 0.54
N SER A 46 13.16 -4.55 0.57
CA SER A 46 14.41 -4.25 1.28
C SER A 46 14.18 -3.75 2.71
N GLY A 47 12.93 -3.59 3.13
CA GLY A 47 12.57 -3.05 4.44
C GLY A 47 12.49 -4.10 5.55
N PRO A 48 11.97 -3.72 6.73
CA PRO A 48 11.67 -4.66 7.80
C PRO A 48 10.64 -5.73 7.39
N THR A 49 10.71 -6.91 8.02
CA THR A 49 9.72 -8.00 7.90
C THR A 49 8.70 -8.00 9.04
N LYS A 50 8.90 -7.14 10.05
CA LYS A 50 8.00 -6.96 11.19
C LYS A 50 7.78 -5.49 11.50
N CYS A 51 6.59 -5.16 12.00
CA CYS A 51 6.25 -3.86 12.55
C CYS A 51 5.55 -4.06 13.90
N SER A 52 6.01 -3.37 14.95
CA SER A 52 5.46 -3.52 16.31
C SER A 52 5.39 -4.98 16.79
N GLY A 53 6.37 -5.80 16.39
CA GLY A 53 6.44 -7.23 16.71
C GLY A 53 5.56 -8.16 15.86
N LEU A 54 4.69 -7.62 15.01
CA LEU A 54 3.80 -8.37 14.13
C LEU A 54 4.45 -8.60 12.76
N ASP A 55 4.18 -9.76 12.16
CA ASP A 55 4.56 -10.03 10.77
C ASP A 55 3.81 -9.12 9.82
N ILE A 56 4.53 -8.66 8.79
CA ILE A 56 3.96 -7.84 7.71
C ILE A 56 4.23 -8.50 6.36
N LYS A 57 3.57 -8.01 5.33
CA LYS A 57 3.85 -8.33 3.94
C LYS A 57 4.57 -7.17 3.28
N GLN A 58 5.73 -7.46 2.72
CA GLN A 58 6.49 -6.51 1.92
C GLN A 58 5.98 -6.51 0.48
N TYR A 59 6.17 -5.39 -0.20
CA TYR A 59 5.77 -5.24 -1.59
C TYR A 59 6.85 -4.57 -2.42
N SER A 60 6.79 -4.84 -3.71
CA SER A 60 7.51 -4.17 -4.78
C SER A 60 6.54 -3.39 -5.64
N GLU A 61 7.05 -2.49 -6.47
CA GLU A 61 6.22 -1.76 -7.43
C GLU A 61 5.43 -2.71 -8.35
N SER A 62 6.07 -3.79 -8.81
CA SER A 62 5.42 -4.78 -9.66
C SER A 62 4.30 -5.54 -8.94
N THR A 63 4.53 -5.97 -7.70
CA THR A 63 3.48 -6.67 -6.93
C THR A 63 2.34 -5.73 -6.53
N MET A 64 2.62 -4.46 -6.22
CA MET A 64 1.58 -3.44 -6.00
C MET A 64 0.76 -3.19 -7.27
N ALA A 65 1.42 -3.01 -8.42
CA ALA A 65 0.76 -2.82 -9.71
C ALA A 65 -0.14 -4.01 -10.06
N GLN A 66 0.33 -5.24 -9.83
CA GLN A 66 -0.47 -6.44 -10.06
C GLN A 66 -1.67 -6.53 -9.11
N ARG A 67 -1.50 -6.15 -7.83
CA ARG A 67 -2.56 -6.24 -6.82
C ARG A 67 -3.71 -5.27 -7.06
N PHE A 68 -3.41 -4.05 -7.51
CA PHE A 68 -4.43 -3.00 -7.71
C PHE A 68 -4.80 -2.76 -9.18
N GLY A 69 -4.01 -3.27 -10.13
CA GLY A 69 -4.12 -2.96 -11.56
C GLY A 69 -5.42 -3.37 -12.25
N HIS A 70 -6.25 -4.19 -11.60
CA HIS A 70 -7.58 -4.52 -12.12
C HIS A 70 -8.48 -3.28 -12.19
N ALA A 71 -8.70 -2.61 -11.06
CA ALA A 71 -9.63 -1.49 -10.93
C ALA A 71 -8.96 -0.11 -10.94
N PHE A 72 -7.62 -0.07 -10.84
CA PHE A 72 -6.87 1.16 -10.72
C PHE A 72 -5.74 1.25 -11.75
N ASP A 73 -5.43 2.47 -12.19
CA ASP A 73 -4.24 2.80 -12.96
C ASP A 73 -3.12 3.23 -12.02
N LEU A 74 -1.94 2.65 -12.18
CA LEU A 74 -0.76 3.08 -11.42
C LEU A 74 -0.32 4.47 -11.90
N VAL A 75 -0.25 5.42 -10.97
CA VAL A 75 0.20 6.79 -11.25
C VAL A 75 1.70 6.91 -10.99
N LYS A 76 2.16 6.49 -9.80
CA LYS A 76 3.57 6.58 -9.40
C LYS A 76 3.85 5.66 -8.22
N CYS A 77 5.01 5.01 -8.22
CA CYS A 77 5.62 4.45 -7.01
C CYS A 77 6.91 5.19 -6.65
N GLN A 78 7.22 5.28 -5.36
CA GLN A 78 8.43 5.89 -4.84
C GLN A 78 8.92 5.13 -3.62
N ARG A 79 10.22 4.82 -3.59
CA ARG A 79 10.88 4.30 -2.39
C ARG A 79 11.28 5.45 -1.48
N ASP A 80 11.12 5.25 -0.19
CA ASP A 80 11.54 6.21 0.83
C ASP A 80 12.37 5.53 1.93
N ASN A 81 13.49 6.15 2.29
CA ASN A 81 14.37 5.67 3.34
C ASN A 81 14.04 6.43 4.62
N HIS A 82 13.04 5.93 5.35
CA HIS A 82 12.63 6.57 6.59
C HIS A 82 13.64 6.29 7.71
N ILE A 83 14.29 7.33 8.22
CA ILE A 83 15.20 7.22 9.35
C ILE A 83 14.39 7.43 10.62
N THR A 84 14.34 6.42 11.49
CA THR A 84 13.67 6.53 12.79
C THR A 84 14.45 7.48 13.72
N PRO A 85 13.82 8.01 14.79
CA PRO A 85 14.54 8.81 15.78
C PRO A 85 15.74 8.10 16.42
N SER A 86 15.74 6.75 16.43
CA SER A 86 16.86 5.93 16.91
C SER A 86 17.96 5.68 15.87
N GLY A 87 17.84 6.24 14.65
CA GLY A 87 18.82 6.09 13.57
C GLY A 87 18.66 4.84 12.70
N THR A 88 17.62 4.03 12.91
CA THR A 88 17.36 2.85 12.09
C THR A 88 16.72 3.25 10.75
N ILE A 89 17.17 2.67 9.65
CA ILE A 89 16.58 2.90 8.33
C ILE A 89 15.44 1.90 8.11
N GLN A 90 14.29 2.40 7.70
CA GLN A 90 13.14 1.64 7.28
C GLN A 90 12.82 1.96 5.81
N ASN A 91 13.03 0.99 4.92
CA ASN A 91 12.78 1.19 3.49
C ASN A 91 11.30 1.00 3.16
N PHE A 92 10.58 2.10 2.98
CA PHE A 92 9.20 2.14 2.55
C PHE A 92 9.08 2.14 1.02
N LEU A 93 7.92 1.69 0.54
CA LEU A 93 7.42 1.86 -0.81
C LEU A 93 6.06 2.55 -0.71
N PHE A 94 5.92 3.69 -1.37
CA PHE A 94 4.65 4.39 -1.54
C PHE A 94 4.21 4.29 -2.98
N CYS A 95 3.00 3.80 -3.23
CA CYS A 95 2.40 3.75 -4.55
C CYS A 95 1.08 4.51 -4.56
N SER A 96 0.87 5.28 -5.61
CA SER A 96 -0.33 6.06 -5.87
C SER A 96 -1.02 5.53 -7.12
N PHE A 97 -2.33 5.44 -7.05
CA PHE A 97 -3.19 4.92 -8.10
C PHE A 97 -4.38 5.84 -8.30
N ARG A 98 -4.94 5.83 -9.50
CA ARG A 98 -6.21 6.49 -9.84
C ARG A 98 -7.25 5.42 -10.18
N LYS A 99 -8.46 5.55 -9.65
CA LYS A 99 -9.55 4.62 -9.98
C LYS A 99 -10.05 4.84 -11.40
N LYS A 100 -10.22 3.75 -12.15
CA LYS A 100 -10.76 3.73 -13.52
C LYS A 100 -12.24 4.14 -13.58
#